data_AF-A0A6B3LEK4-F1
#
_entry.id   AF-A0A6B3LEK4-F1
#
_cell.length_a   1.000
_cell.length_b   1.000
_cell.length_c   1.000
_cell.angle_alpha   90.00
_cell.angle_beta   90.00
_cell.angle_gamma   90.00
#
_symmetry.space_group_name_H-M   'P 1'
#
loop_
_entity.id
_entity.type
_entity.pdbx_description
1 polymer ?
#
loop_
_entity_poly.entity_id
_entity_poly.type
_entity_poly.pdbx_seq_one_letter_code
_entity_poly.pdbx_strand_id
1 'polypeptide(L)'
;MMLLSGCSSQIKDDNIVLDQDWKPDIYNLIISHVSDVDNLRFWVRRTPSYEDGYPHQLACVEVAQPLEPNRFYIANLNTYGLNQVYNCENDYWRYDNLVDPYASRAVDLSAWDPNLSKRRYTNYPVNMNTHIDGVDAYLWGEGQLRLVFSDLFPVNQYQLTNKGVNTLFEVIDKLKYLPVEELTIYGIADSSGTYQKNRVLADRRAQSVKTFLVEEGLSYLPMKLRGTVENGLSTAQQRVLQRRFVIEVRFKTDEK
;
A
#
# COMPACT_ATOMS: atom_id res chain seq x y z
N MET A 1 -35.34 29.20 -46.27
CA MET A 1 -34.23 28.64 -45.48
C MET A 1 -34.71 28.54 -44.04
N MET A 2 -35.18 27.35 -43.63
CA MET A 2 -35.71 27.13 -42.28
C MET A 2 -34.53 27.04 -41.30
N LEU A 3 -34.46 27.97 -40.35
CA LEU A 3 -33.51 27.91 -39.24
C LEU A 3 -34.15 27.10 -38.11
N LEU A 4 -33.66 25.88 -37.91
CA LEU A 4 -33.94 25.07 -36.74
C LEU A 4 -33.24 25.72 -35.53
N SER A 5 -34.00 26.44 -34.72
CA SER A 5 -33.58 26.86 -33.37
C SER A 5 -33.66 25.66 -32.45
N GLY A 6 -32.52 24.99 -32.23
CA GLY A 6 -32.38 24.02 -31.15
C GLY A 6 -32.46 24.74 -29.81
N CYS A 7 -33.41 24.35 -28.96
CA CYS A 7 -33.47 24.77 -27.57
C CYS A 7 -32.26 24.20 -26.82
N SER A 8 -31.16 24.95 -26.79
CA SER A 8 -30.13 24.79 -25.77
C SER A 8 -30.75 25.28 -24.45
N SER A 9 -31.40 24.39 -23.73
CA SER A 9 -31.65 24.60 -22.30
C SER A 9 -30.29 24.82 -21.65
N GLN A 10 -29.97 26.06 -21.29
CA GLN A 10 -28.87 26.34 -20.39
C GLN A 10 -29.15 25.52 -19.13
N ILE A 11 -28.30 24.54 -18.88
CA ILE A 11 -28.26 23.89 -17.57
C ILE A 11 -27.96 25.02 -16.60
N LYS A 12 -28.96 25.37 -15.78
CA LYS A 12 -28.74 26.29 -14.68
C LYS A 12 -27.83 25.55 -13.70
N ASP A 13 -26.71 26.16 -13.37
CA ASP A 13 -25.70 25.63 -12.42
C ASP A 13 -26.23 25.48 -10.98
N ASP A 14 -27.49 25.81 -10.72
CA ASP A 14 -28.12 25.72 -9.39
C ASP A 14 -28.94 24.42 -9.21
N ASN A 15 -28.40 23.27 -9.62
CA ASN A 15 -29.00 21.97 -9.32
C ASN A 15 -28.59 21.51 -7.91
N ILE A 16 -29.33 21.97 -6.90
CA ILE A 16 -29.16 21.61 -5.46
C ILE A 16 -29.10 20.08 -5.22
N VAL A 17 -29.64 19.27 -6.13
CA VAL A 17 -29.64 17.80 -6.05
C VAL A 17 -28.30 17.18 -6.50
N LEU A 18 -27.53 17.86 -7.36
CA LEU A 18 -26.19 17.44 -7.81
C LEU A 18 -25.06 18.03 -6.95
N ASP A 19 -25.35 19.06 -6.15
CA ASP A 19 -24.35 19.72 -5.29
C ASP A 19 -23.96 18.92 -4.01
N GLN A 20 -24.44 17.68 -3.85
CA GLN A 20 -24.20 16.85 -2.66
C GLN A 20 -23.67 15.43 -2.95
N ASP A 21 -23.09 15.21 -4.14
CA ASP A 21 -22.62 13.89 -4.63
C ASP A 21 -21.61 13.18 -3.72
N TRP A 22 -20.92 13.91 -2.84
CA TRP A 22 -19.91 13.35 -1.94
C TRP A 22 -20.47 12.63 -0.70
N LYS A 23 -21.74 12.86 -0.33
CA LYS A 23 -22.31 12.31 0.91
C LYS A 23 -22.38 10.77 0.90
N PRO A 24 -22.83 10.11 -0.19
CA PRO A 24 -22.78 8.66 -0.30
C PRO A 24 -21.36 8.09 -0.21
N ASP A 25 -20.37 8.77 -0.77
CA ASP A 25 -18.97 8.31 -0.75
C ASP A 25 -18.40 8.34 0.67
N ILE A 26 -18.66 9.42 1.42
CA ILE A 26 -18.28 9.49 2.84
C ILE A 26 -18.99 8.39 3.64
N TYR A 27 -20.28 8.16 3.38
CA TYR A 27 -21.03 7.09 4.04
C TYR A 27 -20.36 5.72 3.81
N ASN A 28 -20.05 5.39 2.55
CA ASN A 28 -19.40 4.14 2.17
C ASN A 28 -17.99 3.99 2.81
N LEU A 29 -17.24 5.08 2.92
CA LEU A 29 -15.93 5.09 3.58
C LEU A 29 -16.03 4.81 5.07
N ILE A 30 -17.01 5.40 5.77
CA ILE A 30 -17.17 5.22 7.21
C ILE A 30 -17.64 3.80 7.54
N ILE A 31 -18.66 3.29 6.85
CA ILE A 31 -19.22 1.96 7.14
C ILE A 31 -18.22 0.82 6.90
N SER A 32 -17.24 1.02 6.01
CA SER A 32 -16.18 0.02 5.76
C SER A 32 -15.10 -0.01 6.84
N HIS A 33 -15.03 1.01 7.72
CA HIS A 33 -13.98 1.17 8.73
C HIS A 33 -14.45 0.96 10.17
N VAL A 34 -15.76 0.87 10.41
CA VAL A 34 -16.34 0.77 11.75
C VAL A 34 -16.92 -0.63 12.00
N SER A 35 -16.78 -1.11 13.23
CA SER A 35 -17.19 -2.46 13.64
C SER A 35 -18.69 -2.59 13.92
N ASP A 36 -19.35 -1.52 14.35
CA ASP A 36 -20.78 -1.48 14.70
C ASP A 36 -21.50 -0.49 13.78
N VAL A 37 -21.94 -1.00 12.64
CA VAL A 37 -22.58 -0.19 11.59
C VAL A 37 -23.99 0.25 11.97
N ASP A 38 -24.68 -0.54 12.80
CA ASP A 38 -26.08 -0.31 13.17
C ASP A 38 -26.23 0.83 14.19
N ASN A 39 -25.19 1.12 14.97
CA ASN A 39 -25.26 2.11 16.05
C ASN A 39 -24.30 3.31 15.89
N LEU A 40 -23.68 3.48 14.72
CA LEU A 40 -22.81 4.61 14.46
C LEU A 40 -23.59 5.91 14.21
N ARG A 41 -22.99 7.03 14.58
CA ARG A 41 -23.37 8.36 14.08
C ARG A 41 -22.12 9.05 13.55
N PHE A 42 -22.26 9.81 12.47
CA PHE A 42 -21.16 10.62 11.99
C PHE A 42 -21.63 12.00 11.56
N TRP A 43 -20.69 12.95 11.60
CA TRP A 43 -20.89 14.33 11.19
C TRP A 43 -19.73 14.76 10.31
N VAL A 44 -20.02 15.42 9.20
CA VAL A 44 -18.99 16.06 8.39
C VAL A 44 -18.68 17.42 8.99
N ARG A 45 -17.54 17.52 9.69
CA ARG A 45 -17.08 18.74 10.36
C ARG A 45 -16.46 19.73 9.39
N ARG A 46 -15.85 19.22 8.32
CA ARG A 46 -15.35 20.00 7.16
C ARG A 46 -15.84 19.33 5.90
N THR A 47 -16.61 20.07 5.09
CA THR A 47 -17.09 19.60 3.79
C THR A 47 -15.91 19.37 2.84
N PRO A 48 -16.06 18.50 1.82
CA PRO A 48 -14.94 18.15 0.98
C PRO A 48 -14.36 19.33 0.19
N SER A 49 -13.06 19.56 0.32
CA SER A 49 -12.31 20.62 -0.38
C SER A 49 -10.95 20.11 -0.87
N TYR A 50 -10.40 20.77 -1.89
CA TYR A 50 -8.99 20.62 -2.25
C TYR A 50 -8.18 21.52 -1.32
N GLU A 51 -7.47 20.90 -0.38
CA GLU A 51 -6.61 21.63 0.55
C GLU A 51 -5.28 22.02 -0.13
N ASP A 52 -4.65 23.10 0.34
CA ASP A 52 -3.50 23.72 -0.32
C ASP A 52 -2.36 22.72 -0.63
N GLY A 53 -2.03 22.57 -1.91
CA GLY A 53 -1.03 21.63 -2.41
C GLY A 53 -1.46 20.16 -2.51
N TYR A 54 -2.67 19.78 -2.10
CA TYR A 54 -3.18 18.41 -2.20
C TYR A 54 -4.04 18.20 -3.46
N PRO A 55 -3.76 17.18 -4.28
CA PRO A 55 -4.53 16.88 -5.50
C PRO A 55 -5.84 16.13 -5.20
N HIS A 56 -6.26 16.08 -3.94
CA HIS A 56 -7.37 15.26 -3.48
C HIS A 56 -8.42 16.09 -2.76
N GLN A 57 -9.67 15.73 -2.95
CA GLN A 57 -10.82 16.27 -2.25
C GLN A 57 -10.93 15.58 -0.89
N LEU A 58 -10.63 16.33 0.16
CA LEU A 58 -10.55 15.86 1.53
C LEU A 58 -11.72 16.40 2.33
N ALA A 59 -12.35 15.56 3.15
CA ALA A 59 -13.36 15.95 4.12
C ALA A 59 -12.94 15.51 5.52
N CYS A 60 -13.23 16.32 6.54
CA CYS A 60 -13.03 15.92 7.92
C CYS A 60 -14.34 15.46 8.54
N VAL A 61 -14.37 14.23 9.04
CA VAL A 61 -15.55 13.58 9.59
C VAL A 61 -15.32 13.18 11.03
N GLU A 62 -16.31 13.41 11.87
CA GLU A 62 -16.36 12.90 13.23
C GLU A 62 -17.27 11.68 13.25
N VAL A 63 -16.82 10.60 13.87
CA VAL A 63 -17.55 9.35 14.03
C VAL A 63 -17.70 9.08 15.52
N ALA A 64 -18.94 8.84 15.95
CA ALA A 64 -19.28 8.40 17.29
C ALA A 64 -19.86 6.98 17.24
N GLN A 65 -19.33 6.12 18.09
CA GLN A 65 -19.83 4.76 18.32
C GLN A 65 -20.22 4.61 19.80
N PRO A 66 -21.17 3.72 20.13
CA PRO A 66 -21.49 3.45 21.52
C PRO A 66 -20.26 2.97 22.29
N LEU A 67 -20.08 3.46 23.52
CA LEU A 67 -19.00 3.04 24.43
C LEU A 67 -17.58 3.43 24.00
N GLU A 68 -17.41 4.17 22.89
CA GLU A 68 -16.11 4.67 22.43
C GLU A 68 -16.08 6.22 22.42
N PRO A 69 -14.92 6.85 22.67
CA PRO A 69 -14.79 8.28 22.46
C PRO A 69 -14.93 8.63 20.98
N ASN A 70 -15.46 9.81 20.68
CA ASN A 70 -15.58 10.29 19.31
C ASN A 70 -14.20 10.33 18.64
N ARG A 71 -14.14 9.83 17.41
CA ARG A 71 -12.93 9.83 16.59
C ARG A 71 -13.13 10.73 15.39
N PHE A 72 -12.03 11.31 14.92
CA PHE A 72 -12.04 12.18 13.74
C PHE A 72 -11.25 11.51 12.63
N TYR A 73 -11.66 11.73 11.38
CA TYR A 73 -11.01 11.16 10.21
C TYR A 73 -10.95 12.16 9.07
N ILE A 74 -9.92 12.06 8.26
CA ILE A 74 -9.86 12.63 6.92
C ILE A 74 -10.33 11.57 5.93
N ALA A 75 -11.44 11.84 5.26
CA ALA A 75 -11.93 11.08 4.13
C ALA A 75 -11.39 11.67 2.83
N ASN A 76 -10.65 10.87 2.06
CA ASN A 76 -10.19 11.22 0.72
C ASN A 76 -11.14 10.62 -0.33
N LEU A 77 -11.88 11.48 -1.03
CA LEU A 77 -12.90 11.06 -1.98
C LEU A 77 -12.32 10.59 -3.31
N ASN A 78 -11.11 11.00 -3.66
CA ASN A 78 -10.46 10.54 -4.89
C ASN A 78 -9.84 9.15 -4.74
N THR A 79 -9.23 8.87 -3.58
CA THR A 79 -8.54 7.59 -3.33
C THR A 79 -9.37 6.60 -2.52
N TYR A 80 -10.57 7.00 -2.06
CA TYR A 80 -11.38 6.20 -1.14
C TYR A 80 -10.61 5.76 0.12
N GLY A 81 -9.81 6.67 0.68
CA GLY A 81 -9.03 6.43 1.89
C GLY A 81 -9.62 7.14 3.12
N LEU A 82 -9.51 6.51 4.30
CA LEU A 82 -9.93 7.10 5.58
C LEU A 82 -8.77 7.06 6.57
N ASN A 83 -8.29 8.23 7.01
CA ASN A 83 -7.17 8.34 7.96
C ASN A 83 -7.65 8.98 9.26
N GLN A 84 -7.35 8.39 10.42
CA GLN A 84 -7.74 8.97 11.70
C GLN A 84 -6.90 10.22 12.01
N VAL A 85 -7.54 11.24 12.59
CA VAL A 85 -6.92 12.49 13.06
C VAL A 85 -7.34 12.81 14.50
N TYR A 86 -6.58 13.67 15.17
CA TYR A 86 -6.87 14.06 16.55
C TYR A 86 -8.10 14.98 16.63
N ASN A 87 -8.29 15.86 15.64
CA ASN A 87 -9.43 16.78 15.56
C ASN A 87 -9.64 17.28 14.12
N CYS A 88 -10.73 18.02 13.89
CA CYS A 88 -11.06 18.68 12.62
C CYS A 88 -10.82 20.20 12.63
N GLU A 89 -10.04 20.70 13.59
CA GLU A 89 -9.78 22.14 13.76
C GLU A 89 -8.57 22.59 12.93
N ASN A 90 -8.48 23.91 12.68
CA ASN A 90 -7.37 24.53 11.94
C ASN A 90 -7.05 23.81 10.60
N ASP A 91 -5.77 23.64 10.30
CA ASP A 91 -5.24 22.87 9.16
C ASP A 91 -5.32 21.35 9.46
N TYR A 92 -6.54 20.82 9.51
CA TYR A 92 -6.80 19.44 9.93
C TYR A 92 -6.10 18.37 9.08
N TRP A 93 -5.65 18.70 7.87
CA TRP A 93 -4.94 17.81 6.93
C TRP A 93 -3.43 17.69 7.21
N ARG A 94 -2.88 18.44 8.17
CA ARG A 94 -1.46 18.37 8.47
C ARG A 94 -1.06 17.02 9.06
N TYR A 95 0.19 16.66 8.79
CA TYR A 95 0.78 15.40 9.23
C TYR A 95 0.78 15.21 10.75
N ASP A 96 1.01 16.28 11.52
CA ASP A 96 1.02 16.27 12.99
C ASP A 96 -0.36 16.05 13.61
N ASN A 97 -1.43 16.26 12.83
CA ASN A 97 -2.80 15.97 13.26
C ASN A 97 -3.24 14.53 12.96
N LEU A 98 -2.46 13.77 12.17
CA LEU A 98 -2.76 12.36 11.89
C LEU A 98 -2.53 11.53 13.16
N VAL A 99 -3.58 10.82 13.59
CA VAL A 99 -3.43 9.77 14.59
C VAL A 99 -2.76 8.61 13.89
N ASP A 100 -1.55 8.26 14.30
CA ASP A 100 -0.86 7.12 13.70
C ASP A 100 -1.76 5.87 13.83
N PRO A 101 -2.25 5.31 12.71
CA PRO A 101 -3.18 4.17 12.74
C PRO A 101 -2.57 2.92 13.40
N TYR A 102 -1.28 2.98 13.74
CA TYR A 102 -0.47 1.89 14.26
C TYR A 102 0.11 2.14 15.65
N ALA A 103 -0.26 3.22 16.34
CA ALA A 103 0.27 3.62 17.66
C ALA A 103 0.05 2.62 18.82
N SER A 104 -0.44 1.39 18.59
CA SER A 104 -0.49 0.34 19.63
C SER A 104 -0.84 -1.07 19.12
N ARG A 105 -0.34 -1.51 17.96
CA ARG A 105 -0.57 -2.90 17.54
C ARG A 105 0.74 -3.55 17.10
N ALA A 106 1.14 -4.58 17.84
CA ALA A 106 2.09 -5.57 17.33
C ALA A 106 1.65 -5.97 15.91
N VAL A 107 2.58 -5.93 14.96
CA VAL A 107 2.31 -6.25 13.55
C VAL A 107 1.66 -7.63 13.46
N ASP A 108 0.39 -7.69 13.08
CA ASP A 108 -0.32 -8.96 12.90
C ASP A 108 0.10 -9.61 11.57
N LEU A 109 1.03 -10.56 11.66
CA LEU A 109 1.56 -11.28 10.51
C LEU A 109 0.76 -12.54 10.18
N SER A 110 -0.43 -12.72 10.74
CA SER A 110 -1.29 -13.90 10.48
C SER A 110 -1.65 -14.07 9.00
N ALA A 111 -1.73 -12.98 8.23
CA ALA A 111 -1.90 -13.02 6.78
C ALA A 111 -0.72 -13.70 6.06
N TRP A 112 0.49 -13.61 6.62
CA TRP A 112 1.72 -14.19 6.08
C TRP A 112 1.99 -15.59 6.63
N ASP A 113 1.59 -15.89 7.85
CA ASP A 113 1.54 -17.26 8.36
C ASP A 113 0.47 -17.34 9.46
N PRO A 114 -0.62 -18.10 9.25
CA PRO A 114 -1.74 -18.19 10.19
C PRO A 114 -1.34 -18.63 11.61
N ASN A 115 -0.18 -19.27 11.78
CA ASN A 115 0.32 -19.73 13.07
C ASN A 115 1.07 -18.66 13.86
N LEU A 116 1.35 -17.49 13.26
CA LEU A 116 2.12 -16.40 13.89
C LEU A 116 1.35 -15.60 14.94
N SER A 117 0.03 -15.53 14.86
CA SER A 117 -0.83 -14.81 15.83
C SER A 117 -0.68 -15.31 17.27
N LYS A 118 0.01 -16.44 17.51
CA LYS A 118 0.11 -17.12 18.80
C LYS A 118 1.52 -17.22 19.39
N ARG A 119 2.58 -16.69 18.74
CA ARG A 119 3.98 -16.94 19.15
C ARG A 119 4.82 -15.66 19.22
N ARG A 120 5.46 -15.43 20.37
CA ARG A 120 6.61 -14.50 20.49
C ARG A 120 7.88 -15.28 20.16
N TYR A 121 8.64 -14.83 19.15
CA TYR A 121 9.90 -15.47 18.75
C TYR A 121 11.08 -14.80 19.44
N THR A 122 11.98 -15.59 19.99
CA THR A 122 13.24 -15.11 20.60
C THR A 122 14.45 -15.31 19.67
N ASN A 123 14.29 -16.06 18.58
CA ASN A 123 15.34 -16.42 17.63
C ASN A 123 14.92 -16.05 16.21
N TYR A 124 15.85 -15.45 15.46
CA TYR A 124 15.65 -14.96 14.09
C TYR A 124 16.78 -15.46 13.16
N PRO A 125 16.53 -15.64 11.85
CA PRO A 125 15.26 -15.39 11.15
C PRO A 125 14.23 -16.52 11.33
N VAL A 126 12.95 -16.18 11.21
CA VAL A 126 11.84 -17.14 11.24
C VAL A 126 11.32 -17.33 9.80
N ASN A 127 11.31 -18.56 9.31
CA ASN A 127 10.70 -18.89 8.02
C ASN A 127 9.16 -18.94 8.19
N MET A 128 8.44 -18.23 7.31
CA MET A 128 6.99 -18.11 7.35
C MET A 128 6.34 -18.98 6.25
N ASN A 129 5.23 -19.61 6.60
CA ASN A 129 4.41 -20.32 5.63
C ASN A 129 3.43 -19.37 4.90
N THR A 130 3.92 -18.73 3.85
CA THR A 130 3.19 -17.69 3.08
C THR A 130 1.94 -18.21 2.37
N HIS A 131 1.89 -19.50 2.03
CA HIS A 131 0.91 -20.07 1.10
C HIS A 131 0.84 -19.35 -0.27
N ILE A 132 1.85 -18.55 -0.63
CA ILE A 132 1.96 -17.90 -1.94
C ILE A 132 2.97 -18.70 -2.77
N ASP A 133 2.56 -19.20 -3.94
CA ASP A 133 3.45 -19.97 -4.81
C ASP A 133 4.63 -19.12 -5.29
N GLY A 134 5.85 -19.64 -5.09
CA GLY A 134 7.09 -18.98 -5.49
C GLY A 134 7.54 -17.83 -4.58
N VAL A 135 6.99 -17.69 -3.36
CA VAL A 135 7.41 -16.68 -2.37
C VAL A 135 7.74 -17.31 -1.03
N ASP A 136 9.02 -17.27 -0.67
CA ASP A 136 9.47 -17.52 0.70
C ASP A 136 9.47 -16.21 1.48
N ALA A 137 9.00 -16.24 2.73
CA ALA A 137 9.08 -15.08 3.62
C ALA A 137 9.85 -15.40 4.90
N TYR A 138 10.65 -14.43 5.34
CA TYR A 138 11.51 -14.55 6.50
C TYR A 138 11.31 -13.34 7.40
N LEU A 139 10.92 -13.55 8.66
CA LEU A 139 10.91 -12.49 9.66
C LEU A 139 12.33 -12.30 10.21
N TRP A 140 12.80 -11.06 10.21
CA TRP A 140 14.08 -10.62 10.73
C TRP A 140 13.85 -9.63 11.87
N GLY A 141 14.07 -10.05 13.11
CA GLY A 141 13.78 -9.23 14.28
C GLY A 141 12.29 -8.88 14.41
N GLU A 142 12.00 -7.83 15.17
CA GLU A 142 10.63 -7.43 15.51
C GLU A 142 9.96 -6.53 14.44
N GLY A 143 10.70 -6.09 13.41
CA GLY A 143 10.24 -5.03 12.49
C GLY A 143 10.56 -5.21 11.01
N GLN A 144 11.15 -6.33 10.59
CA GLN A 144 11.55 -6.52 9.19
C GLN A 144 11.08 -7.85 8.64
N LEU A 145 10.43 -7.82 7.47
CA LEU A 145 10.02 -8.99 6.72
C LEU A 145 10.78 -9.02 5.39
N ARG A 146 11.45 -10.13 5.09
CA ARG A 146 12.15 -10.35 3.83
C ARG A 146 11.36 -11.34 2.98
N LEU A 147 10.95 -10.91 1.80
CA LEU A 147 10.25 -11.71 0.79
C LEU A 147 11.24 -12.10 -0.31
N VAL A 148 11.27 -13.39 -0.66
CA VAL A 148 12.18 -13.95 -1.66
C VAL A 148 11.35 -14.65 -2.73
N PHE A 149 11.48 -14.20 -3.97
CA PHE A 149 10.67 -14.66 -5.09
C PHE A 149 11.49 -15.51 -6.06
N SER A 150 10.92 -16.59 -6.60
CA SER A 150 11.60 -17.48 -7.55
C SER A 150 11.42 -17.10 -9.03
N ASP A 151 10.26 -16.58 -9.42
CA ASP A 151 9.82 -16.58 -10.83
C ASP A 151 9.24 -15.25 -11.36
N LEU A 152 9.69 -14.09 -10.84
CA LEU A 152 9.17 -12.79 -11.29
C LEU A 152 9.54 -12.46 -12.75
N PHE A 153 10.72 -12.88 -13.21
CA PHE A 153 11.27 -12.47 -14.50
C PHE A 153 11.84 -13.65 -15.28
N PRO A 154 11.69 -13.69 -16.62
CA PRO A 154 12.48 -14.58 -17.45
C PRO A 154 13.98 -14.25 -17.40
N VAL A 155 14.80 -15.21 -17.84
CA VAL A 155 16.27 -15.02 -17.97
C VAL A 155 16.57 -13.83 -18.88
N ASN A 156 17.46 -12.94 -18.44
CA ASN A 156 17.87 -11.72 -19.15
C ASN A 156 16.76 -10.73 -19.50
N GLN A 157 15.59 -10.84 -18.86
CA GLN A 157 14.48 -9.92 -19.08
C GLN A 157 14.10 -9.21 -17.78
N TYR A 158 13.44 -8.06 -17.94
CA TYR A 158 12.90 -7.24 -16.86
C TYR A 158 11.38 -7.03 -17.02
N GLN A 159 10.74 -7.72 -17.97
CA GLN A 159 9.29 -7.78 -18.05
C GLN A 159 8.79 -8.85 -17.08
N LEU A 160 7.80 -8.52 -16.26
CA LEU A 160 7.18 -9.49 -15.35
C LEU A 160 6.54 -10.64 -16.14
N THR A 161 6.65 -11.86 -15.61
CA THR A 161 5.88 -13.00 -16.13
C THR A 161 4.43 -12.90 -15.68
N ASN A 162 3.49 -13.56 -16.38
CA ASN A 162 2.10 -13.65 -15.92
C ASN A 162 1.99 -14.27 -14.52
N LYS A 163 2.83 -15.29 -14.24
CA LYS A 163 2.93 -15.87 -12.89
C LYS A 163 3.40 -14.81 -11.88
N GLY A 164 4.46 -14.08 -12.20
CA GLY A 164 5.02 -13.03 -11.35
C GLY A 164 4.04 -11.89 -11.08
N VAL A 165 3.23 -11.51 -12.06
CA VAL A 165 2.12 -10.55 -11.88
C VAL A 165 1.11 -11.06 -10.86
N ASN A 166 0.63 -12.29 -11.01
CA ASN A 166 -0.32 -12.89 -10.07
C ASN A 166 0.28 -13.01 -8.65
N THR A 167 1.53 -13.45 -8.55
CA THR A 167 2.26 -13.52 -7.28
C THR A 167 2.37 -12.15 -6.62
N LEU A 168 2.65 -11.08 -7.38
CA LEU A 168 2.73 -9.73 -6.82
C LEU A 168 1.36 -9.20 -6.39
N PHE A 169 0.27 -9.55 -7.07
CA PHE A 169 -1.09 -9.24 -6.61
C PHE A 169 -1.39 -9.86 -5.24
N GLU A 170 -1.05 -11.14 -5.05
CA GLU A 170 -1.22 -11.81 -3.74
C GLU A 170 -0.38 -11.13 -2.64
N VAL A 171 0.84 -10.70 -2.96
CA VAL A 171 1.67 -9.94 -2.02
C VAL A 171 1.07 -8.58 -1.69
N ILE A 172 0.58 -7.84 -2.68
CA ILE A 172 -0.05 -6.53 -2.47
C ILE A 172 -1.26 -6.67 -1.55
N ASP A 173 -2.11 -7.67 -1.78
CA ASP A 173 -3.31 -7.92 -0.97
C ASP A 173 -2.93 -8.10 0.51
N LYS A 174 -1.87 -8.86 0.78
CA LYS A 174 -1.36 -9.05 2.15
C LYS A 174 -0.68 -7.82 2.74
N LEU A 175 0.03 -7.02 1.95
CA LEU A 175 0.74 -5.82 2.44
C LEU A 175 -0.19 -4.66 2.79
N LYS A 176 -1.34 -4.54 2.11
CA LYS A 176 -2.31 -3.45 2.32
C LYS A 176 -2.83 -3.35 3.76
N TYR A 177 -2.83 -4.47 4.49
CA TYR A 177 -3.31 -4.55 5.87
C TYR A 177 -2.22 -4.40 6.93
N LEU A 178 -0.96 -4.17 6.52
CA LEU A 178 0.18 -4.08 7.43
C LEU A 178 0.70 -2.65 7.61
N PRO A 179 1.27 -2.32 8.78
CA PRO A 179 1.95 -1.05 9.06
C PRO A 179 3.30 -0.94 8.35
N VAL A 180 3.30 -1.01 7.03
CA VAL A 180 4.54 -0.87 6.25
C VAL A 180 5.01 0.58 6.33
N GLU A 181 6.22 0.77 6.83
CA GLU A 181 6.91 2.07 6.84
C GLU A 181 7.63 2.31 5.52
N GLU A 182 8.31 1.28 5.01
CA GLU A 182 9.14 1.37 3.81
C GLU A 182 9.30 0.00 3.14
N LEU A 183 9.38 0.00 1.81
CA LEU A 183 9.82 -1.15 1.02
C LEU A 183 11.22 -0.88 0.44
N THR A 184 12.13 -1.84 0.57
CA THR A 184 13.37 -1.87 -0.21
C THR A 184 13.32 -2.99 -1.22
N ILE A 185 13.36 -2.63 -2.50
CA ILE A 185 13.19 -3.54 -3.63
C ILE A 185 14.58 -3.84 -4.21
N TYR A 186 14.98 -5.11 -4.11
CA TYR A 186 16.25 -5.60 -4.60
C TYR A 186 16.10 -6.31 -5.94
N GLY A 187 16.61 -5.67 -6.99
CA GLY A 187 16.83 -6.32 -8.27
C GLY A 187 18.09 -7.15 -8.21
N ILE A 188 17.99 -8.43 -8.56
CA ILE A 188 19.13 -9.34 -8.61
C ILE A 188 19.29 -9.85 -10.04
N ALA A 189 20.52 -9.77 -10.55
CA ALA A 189 20.94 -10.40 -11.79
C ALA A 189 21.99 -11.47 -11.46
N ASP A 190 21.89 -12.63 -12.11
CA ASP A 190 22.89 -13.69 -11.95
C ASP A 190 24.26 -13.27 -12.52
N SER A 191 25.31 -14.03 -12.23
CA SER A 191 26.69 -13.71 -12.66
C SER A 191 26.97 -13.92 -14.14
N SER A 192 25.96 -14.26 -14.96
CA SER A 192 26.15 -14.51 -16.38
C SER A 192 26.24 -13.18 -17.14
N GLY A 193 27.38 -12.88 -17.75
CA GLY A 193 27.60 -11.64 -18.50
C GLY A 193 28.52 -10.65 -17.77
N THR A 194 28.58 -9.41 -18.27
CA THR A 194 29.43 -8.39 -17.66
C THR A 194 28.72 -7.74 -16.48
N TYR A 195 29.48 -7.37 -15.44
CA TYR A 195 28.96 -6.66 -14.27
C TYR A 195 28.10 -5.45 -14.65
N GLN A 196 28.56 -4.63 -15.60
CA GLN A 196 27.82 -3.45 -16.06
C GLN A 196 26.45 -3.81 -16.66
N LYS A 197 26.37 -4.86 -17.47
CA LYS A 197 25.09 -5.31 -18.04
C LYS A 197 24.16 -5.86 -16.97
N ASN A 198 24.69 -6.64 -16.04
CA ASN A 198 23.91 -7.26 -14.97
C ASN A 198 23.43 -6.22 -13.95
N ARG A 199 24.22 -5.17 -13.73
CA ARG A 199 23.82 -4.02 -12.91
C ARG A 199 22.62 -3.30 -13.51
N VAL A 200 22.68 -2.97 -14.81
CA VAL A 200 21.56 -2.33 -15.51
C VAL A 200 20.31 -3.23 -15.52
N LEU A 201 20.48 -4.54 -15.73
CA LEU A 201 19.37 -5.49 -15.67
C LEU A 201 18.72 -5.55 -14.29
N ALA A 202 19.54 -5.62 -13.23
CA ALA A 202 19.08 -5.60 -11.85
C ALA A 202 18.32 -4.30 -11.52
N ASP A 203 18.88 -3.14 -11.86
CA ASP A 203 18.22 -1.85 -11.62
C ASP A 203 16.88 -1.75 -12.38
N ARG A 204 16.81 -2.24 -13.63
CA ARG A 204 15.55 -2.29 -14.41
C ARG A 204 14.52 -3.21 -13.80
N ARG A 205 14.90 -4.39 -13.31
CA ARG A 205 13.98 -5.32 -12.61
C ARG A 205 13.40 -4.69 -11.35
N ALA A 206 14.24 -4.04 -10.54
CA ALA A 206 13.78 -3.34 -9.35
C ALA A 206 12.78 -2.23 -9.70
N GLN A 207 13.07 -1.46 -10.77
CA GLN A 207 12.17 -0.43 -11.27
C GLN A 207 10.84 -1.01 -11.78
N SER A 208 10.86 -2.11 -12.54
CA SER A 208 9.64 -2.76 -13.05
C SER A 208 8.72 -3.22 -11.92
N VAL A 209 9.27 -3.80 -10.84
CA VAL A 209 8.46 -4.16 -9.66
C VAL A 209 7.91 -2.91 -8.98
N LYS A 210 8.71 -1.86 -8.76
CA LYS A 210 8.22 -0.62 -8.17
C LYS A 210 7.08 -0.01 -8.97
N THR A 211 7.23 0.07 -10.29
CA THR A 211 6.18 0.58 -11.19
C THR A 211 4.90 -0.22 -11.00
N PHE A 212 4.97 -1.56 -11.03
CA PHE A 212 3.82 -2.42 -10.79
C PHE A 212 3.19 -2.19 -9.40
N LEU A 213 3.97 -2.19 -8.32
CA LEU A 213 3.44 -1.97 -6.96
C LEU A 213 2.76 -0.60 -6.81
N VAL A 214 3.31 0.44 -7.43
CA VAL A 214 2.72 1.80 -7.44
C VAL A 214 1.40 1.81 -8.21
N GLU A 215 1.38 1.24 -9.41
CA GLU A 215 0.18 1.19 -10.28
C GLU A 215 -0.96 0.39 -9.63
N GLU A 216 -0.64 -0.65 -8.88
CA GLU A 216 -1.60 -1.55 -8.24
C GLU A 216 -1.99 -1.15 -6.79
N GLY A 217 -1.65 0.09 -6.39
CA GLY A 217 -2.24 0.75 -5.23
C GLY A 217 -1.33 0.93 -4.00
N LEU A 218 -0.01 0.73 -4.13
CA LEU A 218 0.96 1.00 -3.06
C LEU A 218 1.73 2.32 -3.26
N SER A 219 1.18 3.28 -4.03
CA SER A 219 1.82 4.56 -4.35
C SER A 219 2.16 5.42 -3.12
N TYR A 220 1.46 5.22 -2.01
CA TYR A 220 1.69 5.93 -0.74
C TYR A 220 2.89 5.41 0.05
N LEU A 221 3.39 4.20 -0.26
CA LEU A 221 4.50 3.60 0.46
C LEU A 221 5.85 4.14 -0.05
N PRO A 222 6.74 4.61 0.85
CA PRO A 222 8.13 4.86 0.49
C PRO A 222 8.79 3.60 -0.08
N MET A 223 9.39 3.71 -1.27
CA MET A 223 10.07 2.59 -1.93
C MET A 223 11.49 2.97 -2.38
N LYS A 224 12.49 2.29 -1.80
CA LYS A 224 13.90 2.33 -2.22
C LYS A 224 14.19 1.24 -3.24
N LEU A 225 15.02 1.57 -4.23
CA LEU A 225 15.49 0.61 -5.23
C LEU A 225 16.96 0.28 -5.00
N ARG A 226 17.30 -1.00 -5.09
CA ARG A 226 18.68 -1.49 -5.00
C ARG A 226 18.93 -2.56 -6.07
N GLY A 227 19.61 -2.22 -7.16
CA GLY A 227 20.24 -3.27 -7.97
C GLY A 227 21.38 -3.92 -7.19
N THR A 228 21.54 -5.23 -7.34
CA THR A 228 22.69 -5.98 -6.82
C THR A 228 23.14 -6.98 -7.89
N VAL A 229 24.44 -7.24 -7.94
CA VAL A 229 25.04 -8.23 -8.83
C VAL A 229 25.83 -9.18 -7.96
N GLU A 230 25.41 -10.44 -7.89
CA GLU A 230 26.11 -11.45 -7.10
C GLU A 230 27.23 -12.07 -7.96
N ASN A 231 28.50 -11.76 -7.66
CA ASN A 231 29.68 -12.25 -8.41
C ASN A 231 30.38 -13.48 -7.76
N GLY A 232 29.70 -14.26 -6.92
CA GLY A 232 30.35 -15.13 -5.94
C GLY A 232 30.51 -16.63 -6.25
N LEU A 233 29.86 -17.22 -7.26
CA LEU A 233 29.75 -18.69 -7.37
C LEU A 233 29.98 -19.22 -8.80
N SER A 234 30.75 -20.31 -8.92
CA SER A 234 31.34 -20.79 -10.18
C SER A 234 30.45 -21.72 -11.02
N THR A 235 29.42 -22.34 -10.44
CA THR A 235 28.61 -23.37 -11.13
C THR A 235 27.25 -22.86 -11.62
N ALA A 236 26.72 -23.44 -12.71
CA ALA A 236 25.43 -23.05 -13.30
C ALA A 236 24.22 -23.36 -12.38
N GLN A 237 24.31 -24.40 -11.54
CA GLN A 237 23.28 -24.75 -10.57
C GLN A 237 23.23 -23.77 -9.38
N GLN A 238 24.40 -23.29 -8.91
CA GLN A 238 24.46 -22.26 -7.88
C GLN A 238 23.91 -20.91 -8.39
N ARG A 239 24.11 -20.60 -9.68
CA ARG A 239 23.55 -19.40 -10.34
C ARG A 239 22.03 -19.36 -10.35
N VAL A 240 21.35 -20.51 -10.37
CA VAL A 240 19.87 -20.56 -10.32
C VAL A 240 19.34 -20.05 -8.98
N LEU A 241 20.03 -20.34 -7.87
CA LEU A 241 19.68 -19.82 -6.54
C LEU A 241 19.89 -18.30 -6.39
N GLN A 242 20.70 -17.71 -7.27
CA GLN A 242 20.92 -16.26 -7.33
C GLN A 242 19.86 -15.53 -8.17
N ARG A 243 18.97 -16.26 -8.86
CA ARG A 243 17.85 -15.68 -9.62
C ARG A 243 16.64 -15.37 -8.74
N ARG A 244 16.86 -15.25 -7.45
CA ARG A 244 15.85 -14.78 -6.52
C ARG A 244 15.66 -13.28 -6.69
N PHE A 245 14.44 -12.80 -6.55
CA PHE A 245 14.17 -11.38 -6.35
C PHE A 245 13.86 -11.16 -4.88
N VAL A 246 14.22 -10.00 -4.31
CA VAL A 246 14.02 -9.76 -2.87
C VAL A 246 13.29 -8.44 -2.65
N ILE A 247 12.28 -8.47 -1.79
CA ILE A 247 11.65 -7.27 -1.24
C ILE A 247 11.83 -7.33 0.27
N GLU A 248 12.42 -6.28 0.84
CA GLU A 248 12.45 -6.09 2.28
C GLU A 248 11.36 -5.10 2.66
N VAL A 249 10.55 -5.49 3.62
CA VAL A 249 9.44 -4.73 4.17
C VAL A 249 9.87 -4.31 5.56
N ARG A 250 10.00 -3.01 5.79
CA ARG A 250 10.21 -2.46 7.13
C ARG A 250 8.85 -2.04 7.67
N PHE A 251 8.48 -2.58 8.81
CA PHE A 251 7.30 -2.14 9.54
C PHE A 251 7.62 -0.93 10.38
N LYS A 252 6.62 -0.10 10.61
CA LYS A 252 6.70 0.91 11.65
C LYS A 252 6.89 0.20 12.98
N THR A 253 8.06 0.36 13.58
CA THR A 253 8.32 -0.04 14.95
C THR A 253 8.41 1.23 15.77
N ASP A 254 7.84 1.23 16.97
CA ASP A 254 8.01 2.33 17.91
C ASP A 254 9.52 2.50 18.18
N GLU A 255 10.14 3.52 17.58
CA GLU A 255 11.35 4.09 18.16
C GLU A 255 10.90 4.78 19.45
N LYS A 256 11.35 4.23 20.58
CA LYS A 256 11.19 4.83 21.91
C LYS A 256 11.75 6.25 21.98
#